data_AF-A0AA35T015-F1
#
_entry.id   AF-A0AA35T015-F1
#
_cell.length_a   1.000
_cell.length_b   1.000
_cell.length_c   1.000
_cell.angle_alpha   90.00
_cell.angle_beta   90.00
_cell.angle_gamma   90.00
#
_symmetry.space_group_name_H-M   'P 1'
#
loop_
_entity.id
_entity.type
_entity.pdbx_description
1 polymer ?
#
loop_
_entity_poly.entity_id
_entity_poly.type
_entity_poly.pdbx_seq_one_letter_code
_entity_poly.pdbx_strand_id
1 'polypeptide(L)'
;MADIEDLELAGLSEAELLELGELIDPDNVLVPASDRIPPHTRKKPTGPYDRSRLLQHLKTQAAESKVGEDYVPFVKRTPKPSKEQSNSQVYSYAKIQCDC
;
A
#
# COMPACT_ATOMS: atom_id res chain seq x y z
N MET A 1 8.23 36.08 -30.56
CA MET A 1 7.91 36.76 -29.29
C MET A 1 7.42 35.65 -28.38
N ALA A 2 8.05 35.44 -27.23
CA ALA A 2 7.45 34.57 -26.22
C ALA A 2 6.22 35.32 -25.69
N ASP A 3 5.06 34.65 -25.67
CA ASP A 3 3.81 35.24 -25.22
C ASP A 3 3.91 35.52 -23.71
N ILE A 4 3.23 36.56 -23.22
CA ILE A 4 3.39 37.05 -21.84
C ILE A 4 3.04 35.96 -20.81
N GLU A 5 2.11 35.06 -21.15
CA GLU A 5 1.77 33.87 -20.36
C GLU A 5 2.95 32.91 -20.14
N ASP A 6 3.83 32.74 -21.13
CA ASP A 6 4.99 31.85 -21.00
C ASP A 6 6.02 32.40 -20.00
N LEU A 7 6.10 33.73 -19.88
CA LEU A 7 6.98 34.40 -18.92
C LEU A 7 6.46 34.30 -17.48
N GLU A 8 5.15 34.37 -17.28
CA GLU A 8 4.55 34.29 -15.94
C GLU A 8 4.60 32.87 -15.39
N LEU A 9 4.36 31.85 -16.22
CA LEU A 9 4.44 30.45 -15.78
C LEU A 9 5.88 30.02 -15.45
N ALA A 10 6.88 30.55 -16.16
CA ALA A 10 8.30 30.28 -15.89
C ALA A 10 8.83 30.98 -14.62
N GLY A 11 8.10 31.96 -14.09
CA GLY A 11 8.47 32.72 -12.88
C GLY A 11 8.01 32.10 -11.56
N LEU A 12 7.12 31.10 -11.60
CA LEU A 12 6.57 30.44 -10.41
C LEU A 12 7.57 29.41 -9.83
N SER A 13 7.56 29.28 -8.50
CA SER A 13 8.33 28.24 -7.82
C SER A 13 7.66 26.87 -7.99
N GLU A 14 8.44 25.79 -7.83
CA GLU A 14 7.95 24.41 -7.97
C GLU A 14 6.81 24.08 -6.99
N ALA A 15 6.78 24.74 -5.82
CA ALA A 15 5.72 24.57 -4.83
C ALA A 15 4.40 25.24 -5.28
N GLU A 16 4.47 26.45 -5.83
CA GLU A 16 3.30 27.19 -6.32
C GLU A 16 2.70 26.51 -7.55
N LEU A 17 3.53 25.94 -8.42
CA LEU A 17 3.07 25.14 -9.56
C LEU A 17 2.32 23.87 -9.12
N LEU A 18 2.76 23.23 -8.04
CA LEU A 18 2.10 22.05 -7.49
C LEU A 18 0.71 22.39 -6.93
N GLU A 19 0.62 23.48 -6.15
CA GLU A 19 -0.65 23.97 -5.59
C GLU A 19 -1.64 24.33 -6.70
N LEU A 20 -1.19 25.00 -7.76
CA LEU A 20 -2.04 25.34 -8.90
C LEU A 20 -2.55 24.09 -9.63
N GLY A 21 -1.72 23.03 -9.72
CA GLY A 21 -2.11 21.76 -10.31
C GLY A 21 -3.21 21.02 -9.54
N GLU A 22 -3.28 21.19 -8.21
CA GLU A 22 -4.34 20.59 -7.38
C GLU A 22 -5.71 21.25 -7.57
N LEU A 23 -5.75 22.48 -8.09
CA LEU A 23 -6.98 23.22 -8.39
C LEU A 23 -7.60 22.86 -9.75
N ILE A 24 -6.93 22.04 -10.56
CA ILE A 24 -7.45 21.60 -11.86
C ILE A 24 -8.49 20.49 -11.63
N ASP A 25 -9.69 20.69 -12.17
CA ASP A 25 -10.74 19.67 -12.08
C ASP A 25 -10.31 18.36 -12.75
N PRO A 26 -10.51 17.20 -12.09
CA PRO A 26 -10.16 15.90 -12.65
C PRO A 26 -11.00 15.53 -13.89
N ASP A 27 -12.11 16.23 -14.13
CA ASP A 27 -12.98 16.05 -15.29
C ASP A 27 -12.74 17.08 -16.41
N ASN A 28 -11.69 17.90 -16.31
CA ASN A 28 -11.38 18.91 -17.33
C ASN A 28 -11.16 18.27 -18.72
N VAL A 29 -12.03 18.62 -19.67
CA VAL A 29 -12.05 18.06 -21.04
C VAL A 29 -10.83 18.50 -21.85
N LEU A 30 -10.23 19.65 -21.52
CA LEU A 30 -9.08 20.19 -22.23
C LEU A 30 -7.76 19.50 -21.87
N VAL A 31 -7.72 18.77 -20.74
CA VAL A 31 -6.52 18.09 -20.25
C VAL A 31 -6.56 16.60 -20.63
N PRO A 32 -5.47 16.05 -21.20
CA PRO A 32 -5.36 14.61 -21.48
C PRO A 32 -5.62 13.76 -20.24
N ALA A 33 -6.21 12.58 -20.44
CA ALA A 33 -6.60 11.71 -19.32
C ALA A 33 -5.43 11.31 -18.40
N SER A 34 -4.20 11.24 -18.93
CA SER A 34 -2.98 10.93 -18.17
C SER A 34 -2.60 12.01 -17.16
N ASP A 35 -2.97 13.27 -17.44
CA ASP A 35 -2.44 14.44 -16.75
C ASP A 35 -3.49 15.07 -15.81
N ARG A 36 -4.72 14.53 -15.80
CA ARG A 36 -5.81 14.93 -14.90
C ARG A 36 -5.55 14.59 -13.44
N ILE A 37 -4.68 13.61 -13.18
CA ILE A 37 -4.39 13.14 -11.83
C ILE A 37 -2.88 13.22 -11.56
N PRO A 38 -2.46 13.82 -10.43
CA PRO A 38 -1.06 13.87 -10.06
C PRO A 38 -0.42 12.47 -9.97
N PRO A 39 0.91 12.36 -10.20
CA PRO A 39 1.61 11.11 -10.03
C PRO A 39 1.47 10.61 -8.57
N HIS A 40 0.89 9.42 -8.40
CA HIS A 40 0.64 8.83 -7.08
C HIS A 40 1.92 8.32 -6.40
N THR A 41 3.04 8.32 -7.12
CA THR A 41 4.32 7.83 -6.62
C THR A 41 5.35 8.93 -6.61
N ARG A 42 5.85 9.27 -5.41
CA ARG A 42 7.06 10.11 -5.24
C ARG A 42 8.36 9.34 -5.51
N LYS A 43 8.27 8.03 -5.75
CA LYS A 43 9.42 7.15 -5.96
C LYS A 43 9.93 7.33 -7.39
N LYS A 44 11.23 7.51 -7.55
CA LYS A 44 11.88 7.50 -8.86
C LYS A 44 11.73 6.12 -9.51
N PRO A 45 11.66 6.03 -10.85
CA PRO A 45 11.61 4.75 -11.54
C PRO A 45 12.84 3.92 -11.15
N THR A 46 12.63 2.63 -10.88
CA THR A 46 13.67 1.74 -10.33
C THR A 46 14.63 1.20 -11.40
N GLY A 47 14.62 1.79 -12.61
CA GLY A 47 15.39 1.33 -13.76
C GLY A 47 14.79 0.10 -14.45
N PRO A 48 15.52 -0.55 -15.37
CA PRO A 48 15.08 -1.80 -15.99
C PRO A 48 14.96 -2.91 -14.96
N TYR A 49 14.05 -3.84 -15.21
CA TYR A 49 13.81 -4.97 -14.31
C TYR A 49 15.04 -5.88 -14.20
N ASP A 50 15.62 -5.97 -13.00
CA ASP A 50 16.70 -6.91 -12.67
C ASP A 50 16.19 -8.05 -11.78
N ARG A 51 15.98 -9.21 -12.40
CA ARG A 51 15.51 -10.41 -11.73
C ARG A 51 16.47 -10.92 -10.65
N SER A 52 17.79 -10.77 -10.84
CA SER A 52 18.80 -11.30 -9.92
C SER A 52 18.76 -10.59 -8.58
N ARG A 53 18.69 -9.25 -8.62
CA ARG A 53 18.51 -8.38 -7.47
C ARG A 53 17.21 -8.67 -6.72
N LEU A 54 16.10 -8.85 -7.46
CA LEU A 54 14.82 -9.19 -6.85
C LEU A 54 14.88 -10.51 -6.08
N LEU A 55 15.48 -11.56 -6.68
CA LEU A 55 15.61 -12.85 -6.02
C LEU A 55 16.49 -12.79 -4.77
N GLN A 56 17.58 -12.04 -4.80
CA GLN A 56 18.44 -11.86 -3.63
C GLN A 56 17.66 -11.18 -2.49
N HIS A 57 16.91 -10.12 -2.81
CA HIS A 57 16.07 -9.43 -1.83
C HIS A 57 15.02 -10.36 -1.21
N LEU A 58 14.31 -11.15 -2.02
CA LEU A 58 13.30 -12.10 -1.54
C LEU A 58 13.92 -13.20 -0.66
N LYS A 59 15.12 -13.68 -0.98
CA LYS A 59 15.83 -14.65 -0.14
C LYS A 59 16.18 -14.07 1.23
N THR A 60 16.68 -12.84 1.27
CA THR A 60 16.98 -12.14 2.53
C THR A 60 15.72 -11.95 3.36
N GLN A 61 14.65 -11.44 2.76
CA GLN A 61 13.36 -11.28 3.45
C GLN A 61 12.81 -12.60 3.98
N ALA A 62 12.88 -13.67 3.19
CA ALA A 62 12.42 -14.99 3.61
C ALA A 62 13.25 -15.56 4.77
N ALA A 63 14.56 -15.32 4.80
CA ALA A 63 15.42 -15.74 5.88
C ALA A 63 15.18 -14.95 7.18
N GLU A 64 14.84 -13.66 7.08
CA GLU A 64 14.51 -12.79 8.22
C GLU A 64 13.09 -13.01 8.76
N SER A 65 12.20 -13.57 7.95
CA SER A 65 10.81 -13.82 8.31
C SER A 65 10.72 -14.85 9.43
N LYS A 66 10.28 -14.41 10.60
CA LYS A 66 10.04 -15.28 11.76
C LYS A 66 8.66 -15.91 11.65
N VAL A 67 8.55 -17.13 12.17
CA VAL A 67 7.26 -17.76 12.41
C VAL A 67 6.49 -16.90 13.41
N GLY A 68 5.22 -16.61 13.11
CA GLY A 68 4.39 -15.71 13.92
C GLY A 68 4.24 -16.17 15.37
N GLU A 69 3.99 -15.22 16.27
CA GLU A 69 3.93 -15.45 17.72
C GLU A 69 2.84 -16.47 18.10
N ASP A 70 1.76 -16.55 17.32
CA ASP A 70 0.63 -17.46 17.52
C ASP A 70 0.82 -18.85 16.90
N TYR A 71 2.04 -19.23 16.54
CA TYR A 71 2.29 -20.52 15.89
C TYR A 71 2.05 -21.70 16.83
N VAL A 72 0.94 -22.40 16.61
CA VAL A 72 0.63 -23.68 17.26
C VAL A 72 0.97 -24.82 16.30
N PRO A 73 1.96 -25.68 16.62
CA PRO A 73 2.32 -26.80 15.75
C PRO A 73 1.17 -27.81 15.65
N PHE A 74 1.00 -28.38 14.45
CA PHE A 74 -0.03 -29.38 14.21
C PHE A 74 0.24 -30.65 15.03
N VAL A 75 -0.74 -31.08 15.81
CA VAL A 75 -0.71 -32.35 16.55
C VAL A 75 -1.80 -33.27 15.99
N LYS A 76 -1.39 -34.40 15.40
CA LYS A 76 -2.30 -35.45 14.96
C LYS A 76 -2.99 -36.06 16.18
N ARG A 77 -4.21 -35.62 16.47
CA ARG A 77 -5.04 -36.23 17.51
C ARG A 77 -5.76 -37.44 16.93
N THR A 78 -5.55 -38.61 17.50
CA THR A 78 -6.52 -39.69 17.39
C THR A 78 -7.77 -39.24 18.14
N PRO A 79 -8.98 -39.29 17.55
CA PRO A 79 -10.20 -38.94 18.27
C PRO A 79 -10.26 -39.75 19.57
N LYS A 80 -10.18 -39.06 20.70
CA LYS A 80 -10.43 -39.69 22.01
C LYS A 80 -11.93 -40.02 22.04
N PRO A 81 -12.34 -41.19 22.57
CA PRO A 81 -13.75 -41.42 22.86
C PRO A 81 -14.23 -40.29 23.76
N SER A 82 -15.38 -39.69 23.42
CA SER A 82 -15.92 -38.51 24.09
C SER A 82 -16.04 -38.75 25.59
N LYS A 83 -15.26 -38.01 26.39
CA LYS A 83 -15.63 -37.70 27.77
C LYS A 83 -15.99 -36.23 27.79
N GLU A 84 -17.24 -35.94 28.16
CA GLU A 84 -17.75 -34.59 28.36
C GLU A 84 -16.82 -33.85 29.31
N GLN A 85 -16.22 -32.76 28.81
CA GLN A 85 -15.46 -31.83 29.62
C GLN A 85 -16.17 -30.48 29.49
N SER A 86 -16.55 -29.93 30.65
CA SER A 86 -17.22 -28.65 30.80
C SER A 86 -16.41 -27.54 30.13
N ASN A 87 -17.06 -26.86 29.21
CA ASN A 87 -16.45 -25.89 28.31
C ASN A 87 -16.33 -24.53 29.04
N SER A 88 -15.17 -24.22 29.63
CA SER A 88 -14.93 -22.93 30.31
C SER A 88 -13.98 -21.97 29.57
N GLN A 89 -13.45 -22.33 28.40
CA GLN A 89 -12.61 -21.42 27.64
C GLN A 89 -12.92 -21.53 26.15
N VAL A 90 -14.07 -20.96 25.78
CA VAL A 90 -14.32 -20.53 24.41
C VAL A 90 -13.71 -19.15 24.27
N TYR A 91 -12.63 -19.09 23.50
CA TYR A 91 -11.95 -17.92 22.96
C TYR A 91 -12.74 -16.60 23.02
N SER A 92 -12.25 -15.64 23.80
CA SER A 92 -12.71 -14.26 23.79
C SER A 92 -12.04 -13.49 22.66
N TYR A 93 -12.59 -13.57 21.45
CA TYR A 93 -12.27 -12.59 20.40
C TYR A 93 -13.21 -11.39 20.54
N ALA A 94 -12.61 -10.21 20.57
CA ALA A 94 -13.24 -8.95 20.90
C ALA A 94 -14.51 -8.69 20.08
N LYS A 95 -15.59 -8.31 20.79
CA LYS A 95 -16.73 -7.62 20.21
C LYS A 95 -16.24 -6.27 19.69
N ILE A 96 -15.97 -6.18 18.40
CA ILE A 96 -16.02 -4.89 17.71
C ILE A 96 -17.51 -4.66 17.44
N GLN A 97 -18.15 -3.86 18.29
CA GLN A 97 -19.42 -3.24 17.94
C GLN A 97 -19.15 -2.30 16.78
N CYS A 98 -19.56 -2.69 15.57
CA CYS A 98 -19.80 -1.73 14.51
C CYS A 98 -21.06 -0.96 14.91
N ASP A 99 -20.89 0.27 15.35
CA ASP A 99 -21.96 1.26 15.37
C ASP A 99 -22.13 1.76 13.92
N CYS A 100 -23.03 1.10 13.20
CA CYS A 100 -23.62 1.58 11.95
C CYS A 100 -25.04 2.08 12.25
#